data_AF-A0A7X6FT31-F1
#
_entry.id   AF-A0A7X6FT31-F1
#
_cell.length_a   1.000
_cell.length_b   1.000
_cell.length_c   1.000
_cell.angle_alpha   90.00
_cell.angle_beta   90.00
_cell.angle_gamma   90.00
#
_symmetry.space_group_name_H-M   'P 1'
#
loop_
_entity.id
_entity.type
_entity.pdbx_description
1 polymer ?
#
loop_
_entity_poly.entity_id
_entity_poly.type
_entity_poly.pdbx_seq_one_letter_code
_entity_poly.pdbx_strand_id
1 'polypeptide(L)'
;MWSKNVRAVDENGEPKFSKNGHALYRQFAGDKELIPALREAWADVQNHHLASHGFDIRVDHRSYSEQELRSNQPCTAGLPPRGWTGKG
;
A
#
# COMPACT_ATOMS: atom_id res chain seq x y z
N MET A 1 -8.35 -12.27 -12.66
CA MET A 1 -7.71 -11.00 -12.26
C MET A 1 -7.94 -9.99 -13.37
N TRP A 2 -8.78 -8.98 -13.15
CA TRP A 2 -9.09 -7.96 -14.17
C TRP A 2 -7.87 -7.04 -14.37
N SER A 3 -7.34 -6.97 -15.58
CA SER A 3 -6.21 -6.11 -15.93
C SER A 3 -6.73 -4.89 -16.68
N LYS A 4 -6.66 -3.70 -16.05
CA LYS A 4 -6.98 -2.45 -16.73
C LYS A 4 -5.79 -2.01 -17.57
N ASN A 5 -5.99 -1.86 -18.86
CA ASN A 5 -4.99 -1.32 -19.78
C ASN A 5 -5.25 0.16 -20.05
N VAL A 6 -4.20 0.91 -20.28
CA VAL A 6 -4.23 2.32 -20.69
C VAL A 6 -3.42 2.50 -21.96
N ARG A 7 -3.74 3.54 -22.75
CA ARG A 7 -3.00 3.90 -23.95
C ARG A 7 -1.53 4.09 -23.57
N ALA A 8 -0.62 3.41 -24.26
CA ALA A 8 0.79 3.64 -24.06
C ALA A 8 1.15 5.02 -24.62
N VAL A 9 1.87 5.80 -23.83
CA VAL A 9 2.39 7.13 -24.22
C VAL A 9 3.92 7.10 -24.26
N ASP A 10 4.53 8.02 -25.01
CA ASP A 10 5.96 8.27 -25.00
C ASP A 10 6.39 9.24 -23.91
N GLU A 11 7.68 9.60 -23.90
CA GLU A 11 8.27 10.52 -22.92
C GLU A 11 7.68 11.94 -23.00
N ASN A 12 7.06 12.30 -24.13
CA ASN A 12 6.39 13.57 -24.35
C ASN A 12 4.88 13.51 -24.02
N GLY A 13 4.36 12.33 -23.67
CA GLY A 13 2.93 12.11 -23.42
C GLY A 13 2.11 11.79 -24.67
N GLU A 14 2.74 11.59 -25.82
CA GLU A 14 2.05 11.31 -27.08
C GLU A 14 1.70 9.82 -27.23
N PRO A 15 0.55 9.46 -27.83
CA PRO A 15 0.15 8.06 -27.98
C PRO A 15 1.12 7.25 -28.84
N LYS A 16 1.55 6.09 -28.35
CA LYS A 16 2.38 5.16 -29.12
C LYS A 16 1.57 4.31 -30.08
N PHE A 17 2.14 4.10 -31.26
CA PHE A 17 1.60 3.22 -32.30
C PHE A 17 2.64 2.17 -32.71
N SER A 18 2.17 0.99 -33.10
CA SER A 18 2.99 -0.03 -33.75
C SER A 18 3.41 0.43 -35.15
N LYS A 19 4.43 -0.22 -35.73
CA LYS A 19 4.85 -0.03 -37.12
C LYS A 19 3.70 -0.23 -38.12
N ASN A 20 2.70 -1.01 -37.75
CA ASN A 20 1.51 -1.29 -38.54
C ASN A 20 0.33 -0.33 -38.26
N GLY A 21 0.54 0.75 -37.49
CA GLY A 21 -0.48 1.77 -37.20
C GLY A 21 -1.46 1.43 -36.07
N HIS A 22 -1.32 0.29 -35.40
CA HIS A 22 -2.19 -0.06 -34.26
C HIS A 22 -1.79 0.68 -32.98
N ALA A 23 -2.79 1.13 -32.22
CA ALA A 23 -2.59 1.72 -30.90
C ALA A 23 -1.96 0.74 -29.91
N LEU A 24 -0.90 1.17 -29.23
CA LEU A 24 -0.25 0.39 -28.18
C LEU A 24 -0.89 0.68 -26.81
N TYR A 25 -0.92 -0.34 -25.96
CA TYR A 25 -1.46 -0.26 -24.60
C TYR A 25 -0.47 -0.85 -23.61
N ARG A 26 -0.46 -0.30 -22.39
CA ARG A 26 0.29 -0.85 -21.24
C ARG A 26 -0.64 -1.11 -20.07
N GLN A 27 -0.19 -1.92 -19.11
CA GLN A 27 -0.92 -2.10 -17.87
C GLN A 27 -0.98 -0.79 -17.07
N PHE A 28 -2.17 -0.48 -16.55
CA PHE A 28 -2.39 0.68 -15.71
C PHE A 28 -1.58 0.63 -14.41
N ALA A 29 -1.41 -0.56 -13.84
CA ALA A 29 -0.71 -0.77 -12.58
C ALA A 29 0.80 -0.47 -12.64
N GLY A 30 1.31 -0.04 -13.80
CA GLY A 30 2.72 0.26 -13.98
C GLY A 30 3.59 -1.00 -14.00
N ASP A 31 4.84 -0.82 -13.62
CA ASP A 31 5.80 -1.91 -13.50
C ASP A 31 5.62 -2.62 -12.15
N LYS A 32 5.50 -3.94 -12.18
CA LYS A 32 5.38 -4.75 -10.96
C LYS A 32 6.64 -4.66 -10.11
N GLU A 33 7.79 -4.42 -10.73
CA GLU A 33 9.09 -4.30 -10.08
C GLU A 33 9.17 -3.07 -9.16
N LEU A 34 8.38 -2.03 -9.42
CA LEU A 34 8.35 -0.80 -8.62
C LEU A 34 7.39 -0.88 -7.42
N ILE A 35 6.48 -1.87 -7.41
CA ILE A 35 5.47 -2.00 -6.36
C ILE A 35 6.07 -2.19 -4.96
N PRO A 36 7.13 -3.00 -4.75
CA PRO A 36 7.75 -3.15 -3.43
C PRO A 36 8.31 -1.83 -2.89
N ALA A 37 9.09 -1.11 -3.69
CA ALA A 37 9.67 0.18 -3.31
C ALA A 37 8.60 1.24 -3.02
N LEU A 38 7.51 1.25 -3.80
CA LEU A 38 6.38 2.14 -3.55
C LEU A 38 5.68 1.83 -2.21
N ARG A 39 5.51 0.54 -1.88
CA ARG A 39 4.88 0.13 -0.62
C ARG A 39 5.73 0.51 0.58
N GLU A 40 7.05 0.35 0.50
CA GLU A 40 8.00 0.78 1.52
C GLU A 40 7.92 2.29 1.75
N ALA A 41 8.09 3.09 0.70
CA ALA A 41 8.04 4.54 0.79
C ALA A 41 6.70 5.05 1.36
N TRP A 42 5.59 4.40 1.00
CA TRP A 42 4.28 4.77 1.53
C TRP A 42 4.14 4.44 3.02
N ALA A 43 4.61 3.27 3.46
CA ALA A 43 4.58 2.89 4.86
C ALA A 43 5.46 3.81 5.72
N ASP A 44 6.60 4.26 5.21
CA ASP A 44 7.47 5.21 5.92
C ASP A 44 6.78 6.54 6.15
N VAL A 45 6.17 7.12 5.11
CA VAL A 45 5.43 8.39 5.23
C VAL A 45 4.26 8.26 6.21
N GLN A 46 3.50 7.16 6.12
CA GLN A 46 2.38 6.92 7.03
C GLN A 46 2.84 6.76 8.47
N ASN A 47 3.89 5.96 8.71
CA ASN A 47 4.42 5.71 10.04
C ASN A 47 5.03 6.96 10.68
N HIS A 48 5.68 7.81 9.88
CA HIS A 48 6.14 9.12 10.32
C HIS A 48 4.96 9.98 10.80
N HIS A 49 3.85 9.99 10.05
CA HIS A 49 2.67 10.75 10.43
C HIS A 49 1.99 10.16 11.68
N LEU A 50 1.87 8.84 11.79
CA LEU A 50 1.33 8.17 12.97
C LEU A 50 2.11 8.52 14.24
N ALA A 51 3.45 8.45 14.18
CA ALA A 51 4.31 8.82 15.28
C ALA A 51 4.20 10.32 15.62
N SER A 52 4.12 11.18 14.60
CA SER A 52 3.95 12.64 14.78
C SER A 52 2.66 13.01 15.49
N HIS A 53 1.61 12.19 15.36
CA HIS A 53 0.32 12.38 16.02
C HIS A 53 0.16 11.58 17.33
N GLY A 54 1.23 10.95 17.82
CA GLY A 54 1.24 10.26 19.11
C GLY A 54 0.59 8.87 19.07
N PHE A 55 0.46 8.26 17.89
CA PHE A 55 0.00 6.88 17.75
C PHE A 55 1.17 5.89 17.82
N ASP A 56 1.04 4.87 18.68
CA ASP A 56 2.03 3.79 18.83
C ASP A 56 1.82 2.63 17.82
N ILE A 57 0.91 2.82 16.86
CA ILE A 57 0.67 1.84 15.79
C ILE A 57 1.61 2.09 14.61
N ARG A 58 2.04 1.01 13.96
CA ARG A 58 2.86 1.06 12.74
C ARG A 58 2.31 0.12 11.68
N VAL A 59 2.51 0.50 10.42
CA VAL A 59 2.18 -0.27 9.23
C VAL A 59 3.46 -0.91 8.70
N ASP A 60 3.43 -2.23 8.49
CA ASP A 60 4.50 -3.00 7.87
C ASP A 60 4.09 -3.37 6.44
N HIS A 61 4.92 -2.97 5.48
CA HIS A 61 4.66 -3.12 4.04
C HIS A 61 5.08 -4.48 3.47
N ARG A 62 5.78 -5.31 4.26
CA ARG A 62 6.27 -6.63 3.86
C ARG A 62 5.12 -7.64 3.76
N SER A 63 5.35 -8.72 3.03
CA SER A 63 4.38 -9.83 2.99
C SER A 63 4.27 -10.50 4.36
N TYR A 64 3.11 -11.06 4.70
CA TYR A 64 2.93 -11.85 5.93
C TYR A 64 3.89 -13.03 6.05
N SER A 65 4.37 -13.58 4.92
CA SER A 65 5.38 -14.64 4.89
C SER A 65 6.78 -14.14 5.26
N GLU A 66 7.06 -12.86 5.06
CA GLU A 66 8.34 -12.19 5.37
C GLU A 66 8.30 -11.49 6.72
N GLN A 67 7.09 -11.21 7.23
CA GLN A 67 6.86 -10.79 8.59
C GLN A 67 7.03 -12.01 9.49
N GLU A 68 8.05 -11.98 10.36
CA GLU A 68 8.13 -12.91 11.50
C GLU A 68 7.04 -12.54 12.50
N LEU A 69 5.78 -12.79 12.14
CA LEU A 69 4.62 -12.52 12.99
C LEU A 69 4.72 -13.37 14.25
N ARG A 70 5.21 -12.76 15.34
CA ARG A 70 4.89 -13.26 16.68
C ARG A 70 3.41 -12.99 16.89
N SER A 71 2.63 -14.07 16.92
CA SER A 71 1.16 -14.15 17.09
C SER A 71 0.54 -13.36 18.28
N ASN A 72 1.32 -12.56 19.01
CA ASN A 72 0.93 -11.97 20.29
C ASN A 72 1.01 -10.44 20.31
N GLN A 73 0.79 -9.76 19.18
CA GLN A 73 0.40 -8.35 19.26
C GLN A 73 -1.13 -8.26 19.14
N PRO A 74 -1.87 -8.09 20.25
CA PRO A 74 -3.29 -7.84 20.15
C PRO A 74 -3.50 -6.51 19.44
N CYS A 75 -4.32 -6.52 18.39
CA CYS A 75 -4.65 -5.33 17.59
C CYS A 75 -5.35 -4.21 18.40
N THR A 76 -5.75 -4.47 19.66
CA THR A 76 -6.21 -3.47 20.63
C THR A 76 -6.30 -4.17 21.98
N ALA A 77 -5.47 -3.78 22.95
CA ALA A 77 -5.64 -4.17 24.34
C ALA A 77 -5.68 -2.93 25.23
N GLY A 78 -6.89 -2.61 25.73
CA GLY A 78 -7.06 -2.04 27.07
C GLY A 78 -7.16 -0.53 27.21
N LEU A 79 -8.26 0.08 26.73
CA LEU A 79 -8.89 1.15 27.51
C LEU A 79 -10.41 0.90 27.54
N PRO A 80 -11.01 0.60 28.70
CA PRO A 80 -12.46 0.67 28.79
C PRO A 80 -12.92 2.12 28.56
N PRO A 81 -14.12 2.35 27.99
CA PRO A 81 -14.68 3.68 27.93
C PRO A 81 -14.77 4.25 29.35
N ARG A 82 -14.44 5.55 29.51
CA ARG A 82 -14.55 6.24 30.80
C ARG A 82 -15.96 6.04 31.36
N GLY A 83 -16.09 5.26 32.45
CA GLY A 83 -17.36 4.99 33.13
C GLY A 83 -17.76 3.52 33.26
N TRP A 84 -16.99 2.55 32.77
CA TRP A 84 -17.34 1.12 32.96
C TRP A 84 -17.00 0.62 34.37
N THR A 85 -18.02 0.35 35.19
CA THR A 85 -17.92 -0.35 36.49
C THR A 85 -18.50 -1.75 36.34
N GLY A 86 -17.65 -2.77 36.25
CA GLY A 86 -18.08 -4.16 36.13
C GLY A 86 -18.68 -4.70 37.45
N LYS A 87 -20.00 -4.91 37.47
CA LYS A 87 -20.69 -5.91 38.30
C LYS A 87 -21.32 -6.94 37.37
N GLY A 88 -21.15 -8.22 37.68
CA GLY A 88 -21.76 -9.35 36.98
C GLY A 88 -20.86 -10.56 36.99
#